data_AF-A0A7J2XBH8-F1
#
_entry.id   AF-A0A7J2XBH8-F1
#
_cell.length_a   1.000
_cell.length_b   1.000
_cell.length_c   1.000
_cell.angle_alpha   90.00
_cell.angle_beta   90.00
_cell.angle_gamma   90.00
#
_symmetry.space_group_name_H-M   'P 1'
#
loop_
_entity.id
_entity.type
_entity.pdbx_description
1 polymer ?
#
loop_
_entity_poly.entity_id
_entity_poly.type
_entity_poly.pdbx_seq_one_letter_code
_entity_poly.pdbx_strand_id
1 'polypeptide(L)'
;MDLSIIDTFLLAPFAPLLGLLLFWFTQLILSESLKYLMRKIWNKHRAFCRFSNFIALLFQSISHALGYTLTGTGVGEFSVSVSGAKVEPKREKKGFALFVADLFLVMGPFFIPPVLIFLILLPFLSIQVQGSCGSFSSCFISFGSMLQGFGLQFLSLLANLDMFNPFHIIFLIIILMVGLGIRPSFIESEERRVGMIEDLAKIKEMICSHYIFIILILLLFFFIYYLSYFSGINIYTLMVSFLGWLSLISVISLLLAHILVLLIISSDRVGGMRGYLLFLIPIVSYLICRSIFHVTNYGLSIPTSNAISIIVTLFTVILVFKVKTNKLKIGEEMVAGKERKDEDRE
;
A
#
# COMPACT_ATOMS: atom_id res chain seq x y z
N MET A 1 -29.72 -29.24 -15.44
CA MET A 1 -28.27 -28.93 -15.51
C MET A 1 -27.91 -28.36 -14.17
N ASP A 2 -27.24 -29.17 -13.34
CA ASP A 2 -27.08 -28.87 -11.92
C ASP A 2 -26.24 -27.61 -11.75
N LEU A 3 -26.76 -26.63 -11.00
CA LEU A 3 -26.04 -25.38 -10.70
C LEU A 3 -24.64 -25.63 -10.12
N SER A 4 -24.43 -26.79 -9.49
CA SER A 4 -23.13 -27.23 -8.97
C SER A 4 -22.05 -27.37 -10.03
N ILE A 5 -22.39 -27.77 -11.27
CA ILE A 5 -21.42 -27.91 -12.36
C ILE A 5 -20.98 -26.52 -12.83
N ILE A 6 -21.93 -25.60 -13.00
CA ILE A 6 -21.61 -24.22 -13.38
C ILE A 6 -20.78 -23.55 -12.29
N ASP A 7 -21.13 -23.75 -11.02
CA ASP A 7 -20.38 -23.21 -9.88
C ASP A 7 -18.93 -23.74 -9.83
N THR A 8 -18.74 -25.04 -10.01
CA THR A 8 -17.43 -25.70 -9.92
C THR A 8 -16.52 -25.37 -11.11
N PHE A 9 -17.05 -25.43 -12.34
CA PHE A 9 -16.21 -25.32 -13.54
C PHE A 9 -16.13 -23.90 -14.10
N LEU A 10 -17.15 -23.07 -13.90
CA LEU A 10 -17.16 -21.70 -14.44
C LEU A 10 -16.86 -20.64 -13.38
N LEU A 11 -17.52 -20.70 -12.22
CA LEU A 11 -17.48 -19.62 -11.24
C LEU A 11 -16.29 -19.74 -10.27
N ALA A 12 -15.98 -20.94 -9.80
CA ALA A 12 -14.92 -21.17 -8.81
C ALA A 12 -13.55 -20.52 -9.12
N PRO A 13 -13.05 -20.53 -10.37
CA PRO A 13 -11.80 -19.86 -10.74
C PRO A 13 -11.86 -18.34 -10.67
N PHE A 14 -13.05 -17.73 -10.57
CA PHE A 14 -13.15 -16.27 -10.43
C PHE A 14 -13.07 -15.83 -8.96
N ALA A 15 -13.40 -16.70 -8.00
CA ALA A 15 -13.56 -16.28 -6.60
C ALA A 15 -12.28 -15.63 -6.02
N PRO A 16 -11.09 -16.28 -6.10
CA PRO A 16 -9.86 -15.68 -5.61
C PRO A 16 -9.41 -14.46 -6.43
N LEU A 17 -9.67 -14.44 -7.74
CA LEU A 17 -9.34 -13.31 -8.63
C LEU A 17 -10.15 -12.05 -8.28
N LEU A 18 -11.44 -12.21 -7.98
CA LEU A 18 -12.29 -11.12 -7.50
C LEU A 18 -11.80 -10.58 -6.15
N GLY A 19 -11.38 -11.47 -5.25
CA GLY A 19 -10.74 -11.09 -3.99
C GLY A 19 -9.46 -10.27 -4.23
N LEU A 20 -8.58 -10.71 -5.12
CA LEU A 20 -7.36 -9.97 -5.48
C LEU A 20 -7.68 -8.60 -6.09
N LEU A 21 -8.69 -8.52 -6.95
CA LEU A 21 -9.14 -7.27 -7.56
C LEU A 21 -9.57 -6.23 -6.50
N LEU A 22 -10.28 -6.67 -5.45
CA LEU A 22 -10.67 -5.81 -4.34
C LEU A 22 -9.46 -5.21 -3.61
N PHE A 23 -8.45 -6.03 -3.32
CA PHE A 23 -7.21 -5.56 -2.68
C PHE A 23 -6.48 -4.53 -3.55
N TRP A 24 -6.44 -4.77 -4.86
CA TRP A 24 -5.82 -3.84 -5.80
C TRP A 24 -6.54 -2.49 -5.84
N PHE A 25 -7.88 -2.46 -5.90
CA PHE A 25 -8.64 -1.21 -5.79
C PHE A 25 -8.38 -0.48 -4.45
N THR A 26 -8.25 -1.23 -3.36
CA THR A 26 -7.93 -0.66 -2.05
C THR A 26 -6.57 0.05 -2.07
N GLN A 27 -5.56 -0.54 -2.70
CA GLN A 27 -4.24 0.09 -2.84
C GLN A 27 -4.28 1.35 -3.68
N LEU A 28 -5.02 1.36 -4.79
CA LEU A 28 -5.19 2.54 -5.63
C LEU A 28 -5.78 3.72 -4.85
N ILE A 29 -6.86 3.47 -4.10
CA ILE A 29 -7.53 4.50 -3.30
C ILE A 29 -6.58 5.04 -2.22
N LEU A 30 -5.87 4.15 -1.51
CA LEU A 30 -4.91 4.56 -0.48
C LEU A 30 -3.74 5.34 -1.09
N SER A 31 -3.19 4.90 -2.22
CA SER A 31 -2.11 5.60 -2.93
C SER A 31 -2.52 7.01 -3.35
N GLU A 32 -3.70 7.19 -3.94
CA GLU A 32 -4.21 8.52 -4.33
C GLU A 32 -4.49 9.40 -3.10
N SER A 33 -5.03 8.82 -2.02
CA SER A 33 -5.21 9.51 -0.73
C SER A 33 -3.88 10.01 -0.17
N LEU A 34 -2.84 9.16 -0.16
CA LEU A 34 -1.51 9.52 0.33
C LEU A 34 -0.90 10.65 -0.51
N LYS A 35 -1.03 10.56 -1.84
CA LYS A 35 -0.60 11.60 -2.77
C LYS A 35 -1.28 12.93 -2.49
N TYR A 36 -2.58 12.93 -2.24
CA TYR A 36 -3.32 14.14 -1.85
C TYR A 36 -2.80 14.75 -0.55
N LEU A 37 -2.50 13.93 0.47
CA LEU A 37 -1.93 14.42 1.73
C LEU A 37 -0.52 14.98 1.55
N MET A 38 0.32 14.32 0.75
CA MET A 38 1.69 14.78 0.47
C MET A 38 1.73 16.11 -0.27
N ARG A 39 0.77 16.37 -1.17
CA ARG A 39 0.63 17.69 -1.83
C ARG A 39 0.42 18.81 -0.81
N LYS A 40 -0.30 18.57 0.28
CA LYS A 40 -0.54 19.59 1.32
C LYS A 40 0.72 20.02 2.06
N ILE A 41 1.73 19.16 2.14
CA ILE A 41 3.00 19.43 2.83
C ILE A 41 4.13 19.84 1.89
N TRP A 42 3.92 19.80 0.56
CA TRP A 42 4.96 20.04 -0.45
C TRP A 42 5.78 21.32 -0.22
N ASN A 43 5.09 22.44 0.02
CA ASN A 43 5.74 23.76 0.13
C ASN A 43 6.68 23.85 1.34
N LYS A 44 6.37 23.15 2.43
CA LYS A 44 7.17 23.17 3.67
C LYS A 44 8.18 22.02 3.75
N HIS A 45 7.83 20.86 3.19
CA HIS A 45 8.59 19.60 3.30
C HIS A 45 9.09 19.11 1.95
N ARG A 46 9.61 20.03 1.12
CA ARG A 46 10.02 19.73 -0.25
C ARG A 46 11.04 18.59 -0.34
N ALA A 47 12.00 18.53 0.58
CA ALA A 47 13.01 17.47 0.63
C ALA A 47 12.38 16.08 0.85
N PHE A 48 11.46 15.95 1.80
CA PHE A 48 10.74 14.71 2.08
C PHE A 48 9.89 14.28 0.88
N CYS A 49 9.12 15.20 0.29
CA CYS A 49 8.29 14.87 -0.86
C CYS A 49 9.12 14.50 -2.10
N ARG A 50 10.26 15.16 -2.32
CA ARG A 50 11.23 14.80 -3.38
C ARG A 50 11.84 13.43 -3.15
N PHE A 51 12.20 13.10 -1.92
CA PHE A 51 12.71 11.78 -1.57
C PHE A 51 11.66 10.69 -1.82
N SER A 52 10.42 10.87 -1.37
CA SER A 52 9.34 9.92 -1.64
C SER A 52 9.06 9.78 -3.14
N ASN A 53 9.06 10.88 -3.91
CA ASN A 53 8.92 10.83 -5.37
C ASN A 53 10.06 10.03 -6.02
N PHE A 54 11.30 10.23 -5.56
CA PHE A 54 12.46 9.45 -6.01
C PHE A 54 12.28 7.95 -5.74
N ILE A 55 11.84 7.57 -4.53
CA ILE A 55 11.60 6.16 -4.19
C ILE A 55 10.50 5.54 -5.06
N ALA A 56 9.42 6.27 -5.33
CA ALA A 56 8.37 5.81 -6.24
C ALA A 56 8.87 5.65 -7.68
N LEU A 57 9.64 6.62 -8.19
CA LEU A 57 10.25 6.53 -9.52
C LEU A 57 11.26 5.38 -9.60
N LEU A 58 12.01 5.12 -8.53
CA LEU A 58 12.95 4.00 -8.45
C LEU A 58 12.21 2.67 -8.56
N PHE A 59 11.19 2.44 -7.74
CA PHE A 59 10.41 1.20 -7.80
C PHE A 59 9.66 1.03 -9.12
N GLN A 60 9.13 2.11 -9.68
CA GLN A 60 8.53 2.08 -11.01
C GLN A 60 9.57 1.68 -12.06
N SER A 61 10.76 2.28 -12.03
CA SER A 61 11.84 1.97 -12.97
C SER A 61 12.32 0.53 -12.85
N ILE A 62 12.48 0.03 -11.62
CA ILE A 62 12.81 -1.38 -11.36
C ILE A 62 11.72 -2.30 -11.94
N SER A 63 10.46 -1.93 -11.77
CA SER A 63 9.33 -2.68 -12.34
C SER A 63 9.41 -2.77 -13.86
N HIS A 64 9.66 -1.66 -14.53
CA HIS A 64 9.87 -1.65 -15.98
C HIS A 64 11.08 -2.49 -16.41
N ALA A 65 12.21 -2.33 -15.73
CA ALA A 65 13.43 -3.05 -16.03
C ALA A 65 13.24 -4.58 -15.90
N LEU A 66 12.50 -5.01 -14.87
CA LEU A 66 12.13 -6.42 -14.68
C LEU A 66 11.24 -6.92 -15.84
N GLY A 67 10.23 -6.13 -16.25
CA GLY A 67 9.40 -6.46 -17.41
C GLY A 67 10.21 -6.65 -18.70
N TYR A 68 11.20 -5.79 -18.95
CA TYR A 68 12.08 -5.93 -20.12
C TYR A 68 13.02 -7.14 -20.02
N THR A 69 13.49 -7.44 -18.81
CA THR A 69 14.39 -8.57 -18.56
C THR A 69 13.65 -9.90 -18.74
N LEU A 70 12.44 -10.02 -18.18
CA LEU A 70 11.62 -11.23 -18.28
C LEU A 70 11.17 -11.55 -19.72
N THR A 71 11.06 -10.52 -20.56
CA THR A 71 10.67 -10.68 -21.97
C THR A 71 11.86 -10.90 -22.90
N GLY A 72 13.10 -10.92 -22.38
CA GLY A 72 14.32 -11.04 -23.17
C GLY A 72 14.61 -9.81 -24.07
N THR A 73 13.87 -8.71 -23.89
CA THR A 73 14.15 -7.45 -24.60
C THR A 73 15.39 -6.76 -24.03
N GLY A 74 15.64 -6.93 -22.72
CA GLY A 74 16.79 -6.36 -22.02
C GLY A 74 16.70 -4.86 -21.81
N VAL A 75 17.49 -4.34 -20.88
CA VAL A 75 17.54 -2.90 -20.55
C VAL A 75 18.70 -2.25 -21.32
N GLY A 76 18.39 -1.24 -22.12
CA GLY A 76 19.38 -0.47 -22.88
C GLY A 76 19.88 0.75 -22.11
N GLU A 77 18.94 1.54 -21.59
CA GLU A 77 19.24 2.70 -20.74
C GLU A 77 18.40 2.63 -19.47
N PHE A 78 19.03 2.93 -18.33
CA PHE A 78 18.38 3.04 -17.03
C PHE A 78 18.91 4.28 -16.32
N SER A 79 18.04 5.27 -16.12
CA SER A 79 18.35 6.44 -15.31
C SER A 79 17.17 6.82 -14.43
N VAL A 80 17.45 7.17 -13.18
CA VAL A 80 16.45 7.60 -12.20
C VAL A 80 16.96 8.85 -11.52
N SER A 81 16.11 9.86 -11.46
CA SER A 81 16.36 11.11 -10.76
C SER A 81 15.14 11.50 -9.93
N VAL A 82 15.27 12.58 -9.17
CA VAL A 82 14.16 13.14 -8.37
C VAL A 82 13.02 13.66 -9.26
N SER A 83 13.33 14.11 -10.48
CA SER A 83 12.39 14.75 -11.41
C SER A 83 11.89 13.82 -12.52
N GLY A 84 12.49 12.65 -12.71
CA GLY A 84 12.07 11.73 -13.75
C GLY A 84 12.81 10.39 -13.71
N ALA A 85 12.26 9.44 -14.45
CA ALA A 85 12.84 8.12 -14.64
C ALA A 85 12.80 7.78 -16.13
N LYS A 86 13.87 7.16 -16.63
CA LYS A 86 13.98 6.69 -18.01
C LYS A 86 14.45 5.23 -17.98
N VAL A 87 13.62 4.35 -18.56
CA VAL A 87 13.96 2.94 -18.76
C VAL A 87 13.63 2.58 -20.20
N GLU A 88 14.67 2.47 -21.03
CA GLU A 88 14.54 2.13 -22.44
C GLU A 88 14.94 0.66 -22.69
N PRO A 89 14.19 -0.06 -23.55
CA PRO A 89 14.53 -1.43 -23.90
C PRO A 89 15.74 -1.46 -24.84
N LYS A 90 16.52 -2.53 -24.80
CA LYS A 90 17.64 -2.74 -25.74
C LYS A 90 17.17 -3.16 -27.15
N ARG A 91 15.94 -3.66 -27.26
CA ARG A 91 15.31 -4.15 -28.49
C ARG A 91 13.90 -3.58 -28.62
N GLU A 92 13.41 -3.41 -29.85
CA GLU A 92 12.01 -3.03 -30.06
C GLU A 92 11.05 -4.02 -29.39
N LYS A 93 10.07 -3.50 -28.67
CA LYS A 93 9.02 -4.30 -28.05
C LYS A 93 7.90 -4.52 -29.07
N LYS A 94 7.53 -5.78 -29.31
CA LYS A 94 6.37 -6.13 -30.13
C LYS A 94 5.59 -7.28 -29.48
N GLY A 95 4.27 -7.27 -29.66
CA GLY A 95 3.37 -8.33 -29.19
C GLY A 95 3.47 -8.59 -27.68
N PHE A 96 3.78 -9.84 -27.30
CA PHE A 96 3.84 -10.29 -25.90
C PHE A 96 4.83 -9.48 -25.05
N ALA A 97 5.98 -9.10 -25.60
CA ALA A 97 6.99 -8.33 -24.86
C ALA A 97 6.49 -6.91 -24.52
N LEU A 98 5.70 -6.30 -25.41
CA LEU A 98 5.07 -5.02 -25.15
C LEU A 98 4.00 -5.15 -24.06
N PHE A 99 3.13 -6.17 -24.17
CA PHE A 99 2.11 -6.44 -23.18
C PHE A 99 2.67 -6.66 -21.76
N VAL A 100 3.72 -7.48 -21.61
CA VAL A 100 4.35 -7.71 -20.30
C VAL A 100 5.01 -6.43 -19.78
N ALA A 101 5.65 -5.64 -20.65
CA ALA A 101 6.19 -4.35 -20.26
C ALA A 101 5.12 -3.39 -19.72
N ASP A 102 3.95 -3.35 -20.37
CA ASP A 102 2.82 -2.50 -19.96
C ASP A 102 2.15 -3.03 -18.69
N LEU A 103 2.06 -4.35 -18.53
CA LEU A 103 1.59 -4.97 -17.29
C LEU A 103 2.49 -4.60 -16.10
N PHE A 104 3.82 -4.67 -16.27
CA PHE A 104 4.78 -4.28 -15.24
C PHE A 104 4.81 -2.77 -14.98
N LEU A 105 4.53 -1.94 -15.99
CA LEU A 105 4.34 -0.50 -15.81
C LEU A 105 3.16 -0.20 -14.89
N VAL A 106 2.03 -0.86 -15.13
CA VAL A 106 0.76 -0.57 -14.46
C VAL A 106 0.69 -1.23 -13.08
N MET A 107 1.00 -2.53 -13.02
CA MET A 107 0.81 -3.35 -11.82
C MET A 107 2.08 -3.48 -10.99
N GLY A 108 3.26 -3.43 -11.64
CA GLY A 108 4.54 -3.68 -10.99
C GLY A 108 4.79 -2.87 -9.72
N PRO A 109 4.55 -1.54 -9.69
CA PRO A 109 4.75 -0.74 -8.48
C PRO A 109 3.91 -1.18 -7.25
N PHE A 110 2.81 -1.88 -7.46
CA PHE A 110 1.95 -2.38 -6.37
C PHE A 110 2.39 -3.74 -5.82
N PHE A 111 3.18 -4.51 -6.59
CA PHE A 111 3.57 -5.87 -6.22
C PHE A 111 5.08 -6.02 -5.98
N ILE A 112 5.92 -5.31 -6.71
CA ILE A 112 7.39 -5.45 -6.62
C ILE A 112 7.95 -4.92 -5.30
N PRO A 113 7.58 -3.72 -4.82
CA PRO A 113 8.07 -3.26 -3.52
C PRO A 113 7.63 -4.19 -2.37
N PRO A 114 6.37 -4.69 -2.32
CA PRO A 114 5.99 -5.72 -1.37
C PRO A 114 6.74 -7.04 -1.47
N VAL A 115 7.20 -7.45 -2.67
CA VAL A 115 8.03 -8.65 -2.82
C VAL A 115 9.32 -8.53 -2.01
N LEU A 116 9.94 -7.35 -1.94
CA LEU A 116 11.13 -7.13 -1.09
C LEU A 116 10.82 -7.43 0.38
N ILE A 117 9.70 -6.94 0.90
CA ILE A 117 9.27 -7.21 2.27
C ILE A 117 8.97 -8.70 2.45
N PHE A 118 8.26 -9.31 1.49
CA PHE A 118 7.95 -10.74 1.54
C PHE A 118 9.20 -11.61 1.61
N LEU A 119 10.24 -11.28 0.84
CA LEU A 119 11.53 -11.99 0.86
C LEU A 119 12.23 -11.87 2.22
N ILE A 120 12.16 -10.70 2.88
CA ILE A 120 12.68 -10.52 4.23
C ILE A 120 11.89 -11.35 5.25
N LEU A 121 10.58 -11.48 5.04
CA LEU A 121 9.69 -12.23 5.93
C LEU A 121 9.78 -13.74 5.75
N LEU A 122 10.27 -14.23 4.60
CA LEU A 122 10.27 -15.65 4.23
C LEU A 122 10.80 -16.59 5.34
N PRO A 123 11.89 -16.29 6.06
CA PRO A 123 12.40 -17.16 7.13
C PRO A 123 11.49 -17.25 8.36
N PHE A 124 10.56 -16.30 8.52
CA PHE A 124 9.72 -16.13 9.71
C PHE A 124 8.27 -16.57 9.47
N LEU A 125 7.90 -16.88 8.24
CA LEU A 125 6.54 -17.24 7.86
C LEU A 125 6.35 -18.75 7.85
N SER A 126 5.27 -19.21 8.49
CA SER A 126 4.80 -20.60 8.34
C SER A 126 3.62 -20.61 7.38
N ILE A 127 3.93 -20.79 6.09
CA ILE A 127 2.90 -20.85 5.04
C ILE A 127 2.20 -22.20 5.13
N GLN A 128 0.97 -22.18 5.62
CA GLN A 128 0.10 -23.35 5.61
C GLN A 128 -0.90 -23.24 4.46
N VAL A 129 -0.93 -24.26 3.61
CA VAL A 129 -1.95 -24.41 2.58
C VAL A 129 -3.21 -24.94 3.25
N GLN A 130 -4.27 -24.13 3.31
CA GLN A 130 -5.53 -24.47 3.97
C GLN A 130 -6.73 -24.52 3.01
N GLY A 131 -7.70 -25.36 3.34
CA GLY A 131 -8.97 -25.50 2.63
C GLY A 131 -8.92 -26.45 1.44
N SER A 132 -9.99 -26.47 0.66
CA SER A 132 -10.10 -27.15 -0.63
C SER A 132 -10.86 -26.24 -1.58
N CYS A 133 -10.43 -26.13 -2.83
CA CYS A 133 -11.08 -25.27 -3.82
C CYS A 133 -11.84 -26.13 -4.85
N GLY A 134 -13.15 -26.27 -4.64
CA GLY A 134 -14.02 -27.05 -5.53
C GLY A 134 -15.36 -26.38 -5.88
N SER A 135 -15.64 -25.22 -5.32
CA SER A 135 -16.83 -24.40 -5.56
C SER A 135 -16.47 -22.93 -5.37
N PHE A 136 -17.27 -21.99 -5.87
CA PHE A 136 -16.98 -20.57 -5.68
C PHE A 136 -16.79 -20.22 -4.20
N SER A 137 -17.71 -20.66 -3.34
CA SER A 137 -17.64 -20.41 -1.90
C SER A 137 -16.41 -21.03 -1.26
N SER A 138 -16.09 -22.30 -1.56
CA SER A 138 -14.94 -22.97 -0.94
C SER A 138 -13.60 -22.38 -1.39
N CYS A 139 -13.47 -22.00 -2.66
CA CYS A 139 -12.30 -21.29 -3.17
C CYS A 139 -12.14 -19.91 -2.53
N PHE A 140 -13.25 -19.18 -2.35
CA PHE A 140 -13.24 -17.87 -1.69
C PHE A 140 -12.86 -17.98 -0.21
N ILE A 141 -13.41 -18.95 0.52
CA ILE A 141 -13.07 -19.23 1.92
C ILE A 141 -11.60 -19.65 2.04
N SER A 142 -11.12 -20.53 1.15
CA SER A 142 -9.72 -20.96 1.14
C SER A 142 -8.78 -19.77 0.91
N PHE A 143 -9.05 -18.92 -0.08
CA PHE A 143 -8.32 -17.68 -0.31
C PHE A 143 -8.33 -16.75 0.93
N GLY A 144 -9.51 -16.53 1.51
CA GLY A 144 -9.68 -15.70 2.71
C GLY A 144 -8.91 -16.26 3.92
N SER A 145 -8.93 -17.58 4.13
CA SER A 145 -8.21 -18.24 5.23
C SER A 145 -6.69 -18.11 5.08
N MET A 146 -6.15 -18.27 3.86
CA MET A 146 -4.72 -18.08 3.58
C MET A 146 -4.30 -16.62 3.78
N LEU A 147 -5.15 -15.66 3.37
CA LEU A 147 -4.92 -14.24 3.63
C LEU A 147 -4.95 -13.92 5.12
N GLN A 148 -5.91 -14.46 5.86
CA GLN A 148 -6.04 -14.25 7.29
C GLN A 148 -4.84 -14.83 8.05
N GLY A 149 -4.44 -16.07 7.73
CA GLY A 149 -3.29 -16.72 8.35
C GLY A 149 -2.00 -15.92 8.16
N PHE A 150 -1.72 -15.51 6.92
CA PHE A 150 -0.59 -14.63 6.62
C PHE A 150 -0.72 -13.27 7.31
N GLY A 151 -1.90 -12.64 7.25
CA GLY A 151 -2.16 -11.32 7.84
C GLY A 151 -1.95 -11.31 9.35
N LEU A 152 -2.39 -12.35 10.07
CA LEU A 152 -2.18 -12.48 11.50
C LEU A 152 -0.69 -12.68 11.84
N GLN A 153 0.04 -13.50 11.08
CA GLN A 153 1.48 -13.66 11.28
C GLN A 153 2.23 -12.35 11.03
N PHE A 154 1.89 -11.65 9.94
CA PHE A 154 2.51 -10.38 9.60
C PHE A 154 2.20 -9.28 10.62
N LEU A 155 0.94 -9.14 11.04
CA LEU A 155 0.55 -8.19 12.09
C LEU A 155 1.18 -8.54 13.44
N SER A 156 1.30 -9.82 13.78
CA SER A 156 2.01 -10.26 14.98
C SER A 156 3.48 -9.85 14.92
N LEU A 157 4.15 -10.03 13.79
CA LEU A 157 5.53 -9.59 13.60
C LEU A 157 5.66 -8.06 13.74
N LEU A 158 4.75 -7.29 13.11
CA LEU A 158 4.73 -5.83 13.24
C LEU A 158 4.49 -5.36 14.67
N ALA A 159 3.57 -6.01 15.39
CA ALA A 159 3.29 -5.71 16.79
C ALA A 159 4.48 -6.02 17.70
N ASN A 160 5.26 -7.05 17.36
CA ASN A 160 6.44 -7.46 18.14
C ASN A 160 7.74 -6.77 17.72
N LEU A 161 7.69 -5.72 16.90
CA LEU A 161 8.88 -4.92 16.59
C LEU A 161 9.38 -4.20 17.85
N ASP A 162 10.50 -4.70 18.39
CA ASP A 162 11.25 -4.02 19.44
C ASP A 162 12.01 -2.81 18.87
N MET A 163 11.64 -1.61 19.31
CA MET A 163 12.25 -0.35 18.86
C MET A 163 13.66 -0.12 19.45
N PHE A 164 14.14 -0.98 20.35
CA PHE A 164 15.54 -0.99 20.78
C PHE A 164 16.43 -1.85 19.88
N ASN A 165 15.85 -2.74 19.08
CA ASN A 165 16.61 -3.56 18.15
C ASN A 165 16.83 -2.79 16.84
N PRO A 166 18.09 -2.49 16.44
CA PRO A 166 18.37 -1.74 15.22
C PRO A 166 17.85 -2.46 13.95
N PHE A 167 17.79 -3.79 13.93
CA PHE A 167 17.25 -4.53 12.80
C PHE A 167 15.75 -4.30 12.60
N HIS A 168 15.00 -4.17 13.69
CA HIS A 168 13.57 -3.87 13.63
C HIS A 168 13.29 -2.44 13.17
N ILE A 169 14.15 -1.48 13.57
CA ILE A 169 14.09 -0.10 13.09
C ILE A 169 14.35 -0.06 11.58
N ILE A 170 15.40 -0.73 11.12
CA ILE A 170 15.72 -0.82 9.69
C ILE A 170 14.55 -1.44 8.93
N PHE A 171 13.96 -2.52 9.43
CA PHE A 171 12.80 -3.15 8.83
C PHE A 171 11.59 -2.20 8.73
N LEU A 172 11.31 -1.43 9.80
CA LEU A 172 10.26 -0.42 9.79
C LEU A 172 10.52 0.69 8.74
N ILE A 173 11.78 1.13 8.61
CA ILE A 173 12.17 2.12 7.59
C ILE A 173 11.92 1.54 6.18
N ILE A 174 12.29 0.29 5.93
CA ILE A 174 12.06 -0.35 4.62
C ILE A 174 10.56 -0.43 4.32
N ILE A 175 9.73 -0.83 5.30
CA ILE A 175 8.26 -0.84 5.14
C ILE A 175 7.72 0.56 4.82
N LEU A 176 8.19 1.60 5.52
CA LEU A 176 7.77 2.98 5.25
C LEU A 176 8.21 3.44 3.86
N MET A 177 9.42 3.09 3.43
CA MET A 177 9.91 3.39 2.08
C MET A 177 9.08 2.67 1.01
N VAL A 178 8.70 1.42 1.26
CA VAL A 178 7.77 0.67 0.40
C VAL A 178 6.42 1.39 0.34
N GLY A 179 5.83 1.79 1.46
CA GLY A 179 4.58 2.53 1.50
C GLY A 179 4.62 3.87 0.76
N LEU A 180 5.69 4.66 0.95
CA LEU A 180 5.92 5.91 0.22
C LEU A 180 6.24 5.69 -1.26
N GLY A 181 6.69 4.48 -1.61
CA GLY A 181 7.11 4.08 -2.94
C GLY A 181 6.01 3.40 -3.76
N ILE A 182 4.95 2.90 -3.13
CA ILE A 182 3.72 2.37 -3.75
C ILE A 182 2.86 3.57 -4.24
N ARG A 183 3.52 4.29 -5.15
CA ARG A 183 3.13 5.43 -5.98
C ARG A 183 2.57 6.66 -5.25
N PRO A 184 3.34 7.75 -5.28
CA PRO A 184 2.77 9.02 -5.71
C PRO A 184 3.61 9.58 -6.86
N SER A 185 3.29 9.16 -8.10
CA SER A 185 3.94 9.73 -9.28
C SER A 185 3.55 11.20 -9.44
N PHE A 186 4.55 12.09 -9.48
CA PHE A 186 4.46 13.52 -9.75
C PHE A 186 3.64 14.33 -8.72
N ILE A 187 4.37 14.82 -7.72
CA ILE A 187 3.91 15.85 -6.76
C ILE A 187 4.36 17.25 -7.24
N GLU A 188 5.28 17.34 -8.20
CA GLU A 188 5.83 18.61 -8.70
C GLU A 188 4.92 19.21 -9.79
N SER A 189 4.27 20.33 -9.44
CA SER A 189 3.43 21.26 -10.21
C SER A 189 2.12 20.76 -10.86
N GLU A 190 1.14 21.66 -10.94
CA GLU A 190 -0.24 21.39 -11.38
C GLU A 190 -0.40 20.98 -12.84
N GLU A 191 0.65 21.11 -13.65
CA GLU A 191 0.59 20.98 -15.12
C GLU A 191 0.55 19.53 -15.63
N ARG A 192 0.88 18.53 -14.79
CA ARG A 192 0.77 17.10 -15.14
C ARG A 192 0.18 16.29 -13.99
N ARG A 193 -1.13 16.40 -13.79
CA ARG A 193 -1.88 15.67 -12.77
C ARG A 193 -2.05 14.19 -13.17
N VAL A 194 -1.00 13.36 -12.97
CA VAL A 194 -1.13 11.90 -13.10
C VAL A 194 -1.98 11.35 -11.95
N GLY A 195 -3.30 11.42 -12.07
CA GLY A 195 -4.24 10.89 -11.09
C GLY A 195 -4.67 9.47 -11.41
N MET A 196 -5.40 8.85 -10.49
CA MET A 196 -6.05 7.54 -10.67
C MET A 196 -6.81 7.40 -12.00
N ILE A 197 -7.38 8.48 -12.55
CA ILE A 197 -8.07 8.47 -13.85
C ILE A 197 -7.11 8.16 -15.01
N GLU A 198 -5.89 8.71 -15.00
CA GLU A 198 -4.88 8.42 -16.03
C GLU A 198 -4.39 6.97 -15.92
N ASP A 199 -4.30 6.44 -14.70
CA ASP A 199 -3.94 5.05 -14.47
C ASP A 199 -5.02 4.10 -14.96
N LEU A 200 -6.28 4.39 -14.67
CA LEU A 200 -7.43 3.67 -15.21
C LEU A 200 -7.52 3.78 -16.72
N ALA A 201 -7.17 4.94 -17.31
CA ALA A 201 -7.12 5.13 -18.75
C ALA A 201 -6.03 4.25 -19.40
N LYS A 202 -4.83 4.22 -18.82
CA LYS A 202 -3.75 3.32 -19.27
C LYS A 202 -4.11 1.85 -19.14
N ILE A 203 -4.82 1.47 -18.08
CA ILE A 203 -5.33 0.11 -17.89
C ILE A 203 -6.36 -0.23 -18.96
N LYS A 204 -7.32 0.67 -19.21
CA LYS A 204 -8.31 0.50 -20.26
C LYS A 204 -7.62 0.37 -21.62
N GLU A 205 -6.64 1.22 -21.91
CA GLU A 205 -5.86 1.17 -23.14
C GLU A 205 -5.13 -0.16 -23.27
N MET A 206 -4.41 -0.62 -22.24
CA MET A 206 -3.75 -1.93 -22.20
C MET A 206 -4.75 -3.07 -22.41
N ILE A 207 -5.94 -3.01 -21.79
CA ILE A 207 -6.97 -4.03 -21.97
C ILE A 207 -7.48 -4.05 -23.41
N CYS A 208 -7.74 -2.90 -24.00
CA CYS A 208 -8.25 -2.79 -25.36
C CYS A 208 -7.19 -3.14 -26.42
N SER A 209 -5.94 -2.74 -26.22
CA SER A 209 -4.84 -2.98 -27.17
C SER A 209 -4.32 -4.41 -27.13
N HIS A 210 -4.41 -5.08 -25.98
CA HIS A 210 -3.82 -6.39 -25.72
C HIS A 210 -4.82 -7.43 -25.18
N TYR A 211 -6.11 -7.30 -25.55
CA TYR A 211 -7.20 -8.16 -25.05
C TYR A 211 -6.94 -9.66 -25.21
N ILE A 212 -6.29 -10.09 -26.31
CA ILE A 212 -5.96 -11.51 -26.56
C ILE A 212 -5.04 -12.06 -25.46
N PHE A 213 -4.04 -11.29 -25.02
CA PHE A 213 -3.12 -11.72 -23.96
C PHE A 213 -3.81 -11.81 -22.60
N ILE A 214 -4.78 -10.93 -22.34
CA ILE A 214 -5.60 -10.98 -21.12
C ILE A 214 -6.47 -12.24 -21.10
N ILE A 215 -7.13 -12.55 -22.23
CA ILE A 215 -7.90 -13.79 -22.37
C ILE A 215 -6.97 -15.00 -22.15
N LEU A 216 -5.76 -14.98 -22.70
CA LEU A 216 -4.79 -16.06 -22.53
C LEU A 216 -4.35 -16.22 -21.07
N ILE A 217 -4.12 -15.13 -20.34
CA ILE A 217 -3.84 -15.18 -18.90
C ILE A 217 -5.03 -15.76 -18.13
N LEU A 218 -6.25 -15.35 -18.47
CA LEU A 218 -7.45 -15.87 -17.81
C LEU A 218 -7.60 -17.38 -18.06
N LEU A 219 -7.41 -17.82 -19.30
CA LEU A 219 -7.38 -19.24 -19.66
C LEU A 219 -6.28 -20.01 -18.92
N LEU A 220 -5.11 -19.39 -18.72
CA LEU A 220 -4.03 -19.99 -17.93
C LEU A 220 -4.44 -20.16 -16.46
N PHE A 221 -5.08 -19.17 -15.84
CA PHE A 221 -5.61 -19.31 -14.47
C PHE A 221 -6.66 -20.43 -14.38
N PHE A 222 -7.56 -20.52 -15.37
CA PHE A 222 -8.53 -21.61 -15.46
C PHE A 222 -7.86 -22.98 -15.61
N PHE A 223 -6.84 -23.07 -16.46
CA PHE A 223 -6.07 -24.30 -16.65
C PHE A 223 -5.39 -24.73 -15.35
N ILE A 224 -4.73 -23.80 -14.64
CA ILE A 224 -4.10 -24.07 -13.33
C ILE A 224 -5.15 -24.49 -12.30
N TYR A 225 -6.33 -23.85 -12.29
CA TYR A 225 -7.44 -24.27 -11.44
C TYR A 225 -7.84 -25.73 -11.72
N TYR A 226 -8.03 -26.11 -12.98
CA TYR A 226 -8.41 -27.49 -13.29
C TYR A 226 -7.33 -28.50 -12.91
N LEU A 227 -6.05 -28.18 -13.15
CA LEU A 227 -4.95 -29.01 -12.67
C LEU A 227 -4.98 -29.16 -11.14
N SER A 228 -5.21 -28.06 -10.43
CA SER A 228 -5.33 -28.00 -8.97
C SER A 228 -6.51 -28.87 -8.48
N TYR A 229 -7.66 -28.75 -9.14
CA TYR A 229 -8.88 -29.50 -8.83
C TYR A 229 -8.69 -31.01 -9.02
N PHE A 230 -8.19 -31.45 -10.18
CA PHE A 230 -7.99 -32.88 -10.46
C PHE A 230 -6.86 -33.51 -9.64
N SER A 231 -5.84 -32.75 -9.28
CA SER A 231 -4.73 -33.24 -8.46
C SER A 231 -5.07 -33.28 -6.96
N GLY A 232 -6.15 -32.63 -6.53
CA GLY A 232 -6.49 -32.46 -5.11
C GLY A 232 -5.52 -31.57 -4.32
N ILE A 233 -4.69 -30.77 -5.01
CA ILE A 233 -3.70 -29.88 -4.40
C ILE A 233 -4.12 -28.43 -4.68
N ASN A 234 -4.23 -27.57 -3.67
CA ASN A 234 -4.68 -26.17 -3.82
C ASN A 234 -3.60 -25.20 -4.35
N ILE A 235 -2.88 -25.58 -5.40
CA ILE A 235 -1.84 -24.73 -6.02
C ILE A 235 -2.46 -23.45 -6.58
N TYR A 236 -3.64 -23.53 -7.18
CA TYR A 236 -4.33 -22.38 -7.75
C TYR A 236 -4.61 -21.31 -6.68
N THR A 237 -5.26 -21.69 -5.58
CA THR A 237 -5.56 -20.76 -4.49
C THR A 237 -4.29 -20.24 -3.83
N LEU A 238 -3.25 -21.06 -3.68
CA LEU A 238 -1.96 -20.63 -3.15
C LEU A 238 -1.32 -19.54 -4.03
N MET A 239 -1.31 -19.74 -5.35
CA MET A 239 -0.73 -18.79 -6.30
C MET A 239 -1.46 -17.44 -6.28
N VAL A 240 -2.79 -17.45 -6.23
CA VAL A 240 -3.57 -16.20 -6.13
C VAL A 240 -3.45 -15.58 -4.73
N SER A 241 -3.38 -16.40 -3.67
CA SER A 241 -3.16 -15.93 -2.30
C SER A 241 -1.80 -15.27 -2.13
N PHE A 242 -0.76 -15.75 -2.83
CA PHE A 242 0.54 -15.09 -2.84
C PHE A 242 0.45 -13.64 -3.33
N LEU A 243 -0.25 -13.40 -4.44
CA LEU A 243 -0.52 -12.03 -4.92
C LEU A 243 -1.36 -11.23 -3.90
N GLY A 244 -2.27 -11.90 -3.21
CA GLY A 244 -3.02 -11.34 -2.09
C GLY A 244 -2.15 -10.94 -0.90
N TRP A 245 -1.14 -11.73 -0.54
CA TRP A 245 -0.19 -11.42 0.55
C TRP A 245 0.67 -10.22 0.22
N LEU A 246 1.21 -10.16 -1.00
CA LEU A 246 1.91 -8.97 -1.50
C LEU A 246 0.99 -7.75 -1.42
N SER A 247 -0.27 -7.94 -1.76
CA SER A 247 -1.24 -6.86 -1.68
C SER A 247 -1.52 -6.38 -0.25
N LEU A 248 -1.56 -7.30 0.71
CA LEU A 248 -1.75 -7.02 2.12
C LEU A 248 -0.55 -6.26 2.71
N ILE A 249 0.68 -6.67 2.37
CA ILE A 249 1.90 -5.92 2.72
C ILE A 249 1.81 -4.49 2.19
N SER A 250 1.42 -4.32 0.93
CA SER A 250 1.27 -3.02 0.28
C SER A 250 0.28 -2.11 1.01
N VAL A 251 -0.91 -2.63 1.33
CA VAL A 251 -1.95 -1.90 2.07
C VAL A 251 -1.44 -1.45 3.44
N ILE A 252 -0.81 -2.34 4.21
CA ILE A 252 -0.28 -2.00 5.53
C ILE A 252 0.84 -0.96 5.44
N SER A 253 1.73 -1.10 4.46
CA SER A 253 2.83 -0.15 4.21
C SER A 253 2.28 1.24 3.87
N LEU A 254 1.27 1.32 3.01
CA LEU A 254 0.56 2.55 2.69
C LEU A 254 -0.09 3.17 3.94
N LEU A 255 -0.76 2.38 4.77
CA LEU A 255 -1.38 2.87 6.01
C LEU A 255 -0.34 3.46 6.98
N LEU A 256 0.81 2.81 7.14
CA LEU A 256 1.91 3.35 7.96
C LEU A 256 2.47 4.66 7.39
N ALA A 257 2.62 4.76 6.07
CA ALA A 257 3.01 6.00 5.41
C ALA A 257 1.98 7.13 5.61
N HIS A 258 0.68 6.82 5.64
CA HIS A 258 -0.35 7.81 5.98
C HIS A 258 -0.18 8.36 7.40
N ILE A 259 0.09 7.50 8.38
CA ILE A 259 0.33 7.93 9.78
C ILE A 259 1.51 8.91 9.82
N LEU A 260 2.60 8.62 9.11
CA LEU A 260 3.76 9.50 9.02
C LEU A 260 3.40 10.85 8.40
N VAL A 261 2.71 10.88 7.26
CA VAL A 261 2.33 12.14 6.60
C VAL A 261 1.34 12.94 7.44
N LEU A 262 0.39 12.29 8.12
CA LEU A 262 -0.53 12.94 9.04
C LEU A 262 0.17 13.56 10.25
N LEU A 263 1.23 12.92 10.76
CA LEU A 263 2.08 13.51 11.80
C LEU A 263 2.77 14.78 11.30
N ILE A 264 3.33 14.77 10.09
CA ILE A 264 3.94 15.96 9.47
C ILE A 264 2.93 17.10 9.34
N ILE A 265 1.73 16.81 8.81
CA ILE A 265 0.65 17.80 8.67
C ILE A 265 0.25 18.36 10.04
N SER A 266 0.18 17.50 11.06
CA SER A 266 -0.18 17.93 12.42
C SER A 266 0.89 18.82 13.03
N SER A 267 2.17 18.47 12.85
CA SER A 267 3.31 19.28 13.28
C SER A 267 3.28 20.66 12.64
N ASP A 268 3.04 20.72 11.33
CA ASP A 268 2.93 21.98 10.59
C ASP A 268 1.76 22.86 11.06
N ARG A 269 0.69 22.24 11.56
CA ARG A 269 -0.47 22.95 12.10
C ARG A 269 -0.20 23.53 13.47
N VAL A 270 0.57 22.85 14.32
CA VAL A 270 0.95 23.37 15.64
C VAL A 270 1.97 24.50 15.51
N GLY A 271 2.97 24.33 14.64
CA GLY A 271 4.00 25.33 14.36
C GLY A 271 5.04 25.50 15.49
N GLY A 272 6.19 26.10 15.14
CA GLY A 272 7.31 26.35 16.05
C GLY A 272 7.94 25.08 16.64
N MET A 273 8.71 25.23 17.73
CA MET A 273 9.33 24.09 18.42
C MET A 273 8.31 23.06 18.95
N ARG A 274 7.08 23.51 19.25
CA ARG A 274 6.00 22.66 19.76
C ARG A 274 5.50 21.64 18.73
N GLY A 275 5.62 21.93 17.43
CA GLY A 275 5.29 20.97 16.37
C GLY A 275 6.20 19.73 16.42
N TYR A 276 7.50 19.92 16.67
CA TYR A 276 8.46 18.82 16.76
C TYR A 276 8.18 17.87 17.94
N LEU A 277 7.55 18.36 19.01
CA LEU A 277 7.12 17.50 20.13
C LEU A 277 6.18 16.39 19.68
N LEU A 278 5.40 16.58 18.60
CA LEU A 278 4.51 15.52 18.09
C LEU A 278 5.26 14.30 17.58
N PHE A 279 6.48 14.46 17.07
CA PHE A 279 7.32 13.32 16.67
C PHE A 279 7.92 12.57 17.86
N LEU A 280 8.01 13.22 19.03
CA LEU A 280 8.48 12.57 20.26
C LEU A 280 7.37 11.74 20.92
N ILE A 281 6.09 12.03 20.67
CA ILE A 281 4.96 11.32 21.28
C ILE A 281 5.00 9.81 21.02
N PRO A 282 5.17 9.29 19.79
CA PRO A 282 5.23 7.84 19.57
C PRO A 282 6.40 7.19 20.34
N ILE A 283 7.55 7.88 20.43
CA ILE A 283 8.74 7.40 21.13
C ILE A 283 8.53 7.38 22.65
N VAL A 284 8.08 8.50 23.21
CA VAL A 284 7.88 8.66 24.65
C VAL A 284 6.75 7.74 25.14
N SER A 285 5.64 7.65 24.41
CA SER A 285 4.55 6.74 24.76
C SER A 285 4.99 5.28 24.72
N TYR A 286 5.82 4.88 23.74
CA TYR A 286 6.42 3.55 23.70
C TYR A 286 7.31 3.30 24.91
N LEU A 287 8.24 4.20 25.24
CA LEU A 287 9.17 4.05 26.36
C LEU A 287 8.46 3.96 27.72
N ILE A 288 7.43 4.78 27.94
CA ILE A 288 6.62 4.75 29.17
C ILE A 288 5.89 3.42 29.28
N CYS A 289 5.18 2.99 28.22
CA CYS A 289 4.46 1.72 28.23
C CYS A 289 5.40 0.53 28.42
N ARG A 290 6.56 0.56 27.75
CA ARG A 290 7.57 -0.49 27.85
C ARG A 290 8.11 -0.62 29.26
N SER A 291 8.39 0.51 29.92
CA SER A 291 8.86 0.53 31.31
C SER A 291 7.81 -0.01 32.28
N ILE A 292 6.55 0.42 32.14
CA ILE A 292 5.44 -0.05 32.98
C ILE A 292 5.24 -1.55 32.81
N PHE A 293 5.14 -2.04 31.58
CA PHE A 293 4.88 -3.46 31.33
C PHE A 293 6.07 -4.37 31.61
N HIS A 294 7.29 -3.83 31.59
CA HIS A 294 8.46 -4.55 32.07
C HIS A 294 8.41 -4.73 33.59
N VAL A 295 8.05 -3.68 34.34
CA VAL A 295 7.91 -3.76 35.81
C VAL A 295 6.79 -4.72 36.23
N THR A 296 5.70 -4.82 35.45
CA THR A 296 4.58 -5.72 35.75
C THR A 296 4.74 -7.15 35.23
N ASN A 297 5.89 -7.50 34.63
CA ASN A 297 6.15 -8.81 34.01
C ASN A 297 5.05 -9.27 33.05
N TYR A 298 4.54 -8.33 32.25
CA TYR A 298 3.48 -8.63 31.30
C TYR A 298 4.04 -9.31 30.04
N GLY A 299 3.63 -10.56 29.78
CA GLY A 299 4.16 -11.38 28.68
C GLY A 299 3.95 -10.78 27.27
N LEU A 300 2.97 -9.89 27.10
CA LEU A 300 2.68 -9.17 25.84
C LEU A 300 3.14 -7.70 25.89
N SER A 301 4.18 -7.41 26.67
CA SER A 301 4.67 -6.04 26.91
C SER A 301 5.08 -5.28 25.65
N ILE A 302 5.73 -5.92 24.68
CA ILE A 302 6.12 -5.29 23.40
C ILE A 302 4.89 -4.94 22.55
N PRO A 303 4.00 -5.90 22.21
CA PRO A 303 2.87 -5.62 21.32
C PRO A 303 1.87 -4.63 21.92
N THR A 304 1.62 -4.67 23.24
CA THR A 304 0.74 -3.67 23.86
C THR A 304 1.37 -2.28 23.90
N SER A 305 2.68 -2.16 24.09
CA SER A 305 3.37 -0.87 24.03
C SER A 305 3.30 -0.24 22.65
N ASN A 306 3.53 -1.03 21.59
CA ASN A 306 3.41 -0.57 20.21
C ASN A 306 1.98 -0.16 19.86
N ALA A 307 0.98 -0.96 20.24
CA ALA A 307 -0.43 -0.65 20.01
C ALA A 307 -0.86 0.65 20.71
N ILE A 308 -0.51 0.80 22.00
CA ILE A 308 -0.83 2.02 22.76
C ILE A 308 -0.11 3.23 22.16
N SER A 309 1.16 3.10 21.77
CA SER A 309 1.90 4.18 21.12
C SER A 309 1.21 4.68 19.84
N ILE A 310 0.77 3.75 18.97
CA ILE A 310 0.02 4.11 17.75
C ILE A 310 -1.32 4.79 18.09
N ILE A 311 -2.08 4.25 19.05
CA ILE A 311 -3.37 4.81 19.46
C ILE A 311 -3.21 6.23 20.02
N VAL A 312 -2.24 6.44 20.91
CA VAL A 312 -1.94 7.76 21.49
C VAL A 312 -1.53 8.74 20.41
N THR A 313 -0.72 8.28 19.45
CA THR A 313 -0.28 9.09 18.31
C THR A 313 -1.47 9.53 17.44
N LEU A 314 -2.36 8.60 17.08
CA LEU A 314 -3.57 8.90 16.31
C LEU A 314 -4.52 9.82 17.07
N PHE A 315 -4.74 9.57 18.36
CA PHE A 315 -5.59 10.41 19.21
C PHE A 315 -5.06 11.85 19.30
N THR A 316 -3.74 12.01 19.45
CA THR A 316 -3.11 13.33 19.48
C THR A 316 -3.28 14.06 18.15
N VAL A 317 -3.06 13.36 17.02
CA VAL A 317 -3.31 13.92 15.69
C VAL A 317 -4.77 14.40 15.58
N ILE A 318 -5.75 13.58 15.96
CA ILE A 318 -7.17 13.95 15.92
C ILE A 318 -7.46 15.18 16.79
N LEU A 319 -6.91 15.24 18.01
CA LEU A 319 -7.07 16.39 18.91
C LEU A 319 -6.52 17.68 18.31
N VAL A 320 -5.31 17.64 17.73
CA VAL A 320 -4.69 18.78 17.05
C VAL A 320 -5.57 19.29 15.92
N PHE A 321 -6.14 18.38 15.12
CA PHE A 321 -7.08 18.72 14.07
C PHE A 321 -8.35 19.37 14.64
N LYS A 322 -8.96 18.79 15.69
CA LYS A 322 -10.21 19.30 16.28
C LYS A 322 -10.05 20.69 16.91
N VAL A 323 -8.98 20.91 17.69
CA VAL A 323 -8.73 22.19 18.38
C VAL A 323 -8.53 23.33 17.40
N LYS A 324 -7.81 23.11 16.30
CA LYS A 324 -7.56 24.17 15.30
C LYS A 324 -8.80 24.48 14.46
N THR A 325 -9.59 23.48 14.10
CA THR A 325 -10.87 23.68 13.40
C THR A 325 -11.87 24.45 14.25
N ASN A 326 -11.93 24.17 15.56
CA ASN A 326 -12.79 24.94 16.48
C ASN A 326 -12.32 26.39 16.64
N LYS A 327 -11.01 26.66 16.69
CA LYS A 327 -10.50 28.04 16.74
C LYS A 327 -10.87 28.86 15.50
N LEU A 328 -10.89 28.23 14.31
CA LEU A 328 -11.31 28.88 13.07
C LEU A 328 -12.81 29.21 13.10
N LYS A 329 -13.67 28.27 13.50
CA LYS A 329 -15.11 28.50 13.64
C LYS A 329 -15.45 29.62 14.63
N ILE A 330 -14.80 29.61 15.80
CA ILE A 330 -14.99 30.66 16.82
C ILE A 330 -14.52 32.03 16.29
N GLY A 331 -13.46 32.05 15.47
CA GLY A 331 -13.00 33.27 14.80
C GLY A 331 -14.01 33.83 13.79
N GLU A 332 -14.58 32.97 12.93
CA GLU A 332 -15.62 33.35 11.96
C GLU A 332 -16.91 33.83 12.66
N GLU A 333 -17.34 33.16 13.73
CA GLU A 333 -18.50 33.59 14.53
C GLU A 333 -18.29 34.95 15.21
N MET A 334 -17.07 35.25 15.66
CA MET A 334 -16.73 36.56 16.24
C MET A 334 -16.68 37.68 15.20
N VAL A 335 -16.29 37.38 13.95
CA VAL A 335 -16.31 38.35 12.85
C VAL A 335 -17.75 38.61 12.39
N ALA A 336 -18.54 37.56 12.16
CA ALA A 336 -19.96 37.69 11.80
C ALA A 336 -20.80 38.37 12.90
N GLY A 337 -20.45 38.17 14.18
CA GLY A 337 -21.07 38.87 15.31
C GLY A 337 -20.67 40.33 15.46
N LYS A 338 -19.54 40.76 14.86
CA LYS A 338 -19.17 42.18 14.78
C LYS A 338 -19.87 42.87 13.62
N GLU A 339 -19.93 42.24 12.44
CA GLU A 339 -20.62 42.80 11.27
C GLU A 339 -22.12 43.04 11.55
N ARG A 340 -22.81 42.11 12.23
CA ARG A 340 -24.21 42.34 12.66
C ARG A 340 -24.39 43.48 13.66
N LYS A 341 -23.40 43.74 14.52
CA LYS A 341 -23.47 44.83 15.49
C LYS A 341 -23.20 46.20 14.87
N ASP A 342 -22.51 46.23 13.74
CA ASP A 342 -22.26 47.45 12.99
C ASP A 342 -23.44 47.75 12.04
N GLU A 343 -24.14 46.74 11.50
CA GLU A 343 -25.41 46.92 10.75
C GLU A 343 -26.59 47.39 11.63
N ASP A 344 -26.67 46.97 12.90
CA ASP A 344 -27.71 47.44 13.84
C ASP A 344 -27.46 48.88 14.36
N ARG A 345 -26.37 49.53 13.92
CA ARG A 345 -25.97 50.89 14.35
C ARG A 345 -26.04 51.95 13.24
N GLU A 346 -26.41 51.58 12.02
CA GLU A 346 -26.83 52.50 10.94
C GLU A 346 -28.36 52.63 10.92
#